data_AF-A0A5J4PP22-F1
#
_entry.id   AF-A0A5J4PP22-F1
#
_cell.length_a   1.000
_cell.length_b   1.000
_cell.length_c   1.000
_cell.angle_alpha   90.00
_cell.angle_beta   90.00
_cell.angle_gamma   90.00
#
_symmetry.space_group_name_H-M   'P 1'
#
loop_
_entity.id
_entity.type
_entity.pdbx_description
1 polymer ?
#
loop_
_entity_poly.entity_id
_entity_poly.type
_entity_poly.pdbx_seq_one_letter_code
_entity_poly.pdbx_strand_id
1 'polypeptide(L)' 'MEKVDQLDRQILQIISQNARISFKEVAIECGVSRAAVHQRVQKLIDMG' A
#
# COMPACT_ATOMS: atom_id res chain seq x y z
N MET A 1 8.10 -3.12 17.24
CA MET A 1 8.24 -3.37 15.79
C MET A 1 6.87 -3.70 15.25
N GLU A 2 6.22 -2.74 14.60
CA GLU A 2 4.97 -3.05 13.90
C GLU A 2 5.26 -4.07 12.79
N LYS A 3 4.46 -5.13 12.73
CA LYS A 3 4.61 -6.16 11.70
C LYS A 3 3.99 -5.65 10.41
N VAL A 4 4.77 -5.67 9.34
CA VAL A 4 4.28 -5.52 7.96
C VAL A 4 3.41 -6.73 7.64
N ASP A 5 2.12 -6.49 7.36
CA ASP A 5 1.18 -7.56 7.03
C ASP A 5 1.24 -7.94 5.54
N GLN A 6 0.40 -8.90 5.12
CA GLN A 6 0.40 -9.37 3.74
C GLN A 6 -0.11 -8.32 2.75
N LEU A 7 -1.06 -7.49 3.18
CA LEU A 7 -1.62 -6.42 2.36
C LEU A 7 -0.60 -5.30 2.18
N ASP A 8 0.16 -4.96 3.22
CA ASP A 8 1.26 -4.00 3.13
C ASP A 8 2.32 -4.45 2.10
N ARG A 9 2.68 -5.74 2.10
CA ARG A 9 3.60 -6.31 1.10
C ARG A 9 3.03 -6.24 -0.30
N GLN A 10 1.75 -6.54 -0.46
CA GLN A 10 1.08 -6.48 -1.76
C GLN A 10 1.04 -5.04 -2.29
N ILE A 11 0.70 -4.06 -1.46
CA ILE A 11 0.72 -2.63 -1.81
C ILE A 11 2.14 -2.22 -2.24
N LEU A 12 3.15 -2.57 -1.45
CA LEU A 12 4.55 -2.27 -1.79
C LEU A 12 4.99 -2.93 -3.09
N GLN A 13 4.57 -4.17 -3.35
CA GLN A 13 4.89 -4.88 -4.58
C GLN A 13 4.30 -4.19 -5.81
N ILE A 14 3.03 -3.79 -5.75
CA ILE A 14 2.34 -3.09 -6.85
C ILE A 14 3.02 -1.74 -7.13
N ILE A 15 3.27 -0.94 -6.09
CA ILE A 15 3.94 0.36 -6.23
C ILE A 15 5.38 0.19 -6.74
N SER A 16 6.10 -0.83 -6.28
CA SER A 16 7.48 -1.09 -6.72
C SER A 16 7.55 -1.52 -8.19
N GLN A 17 6.51 -2.18 -8.69
CA GLN A 17 6.39 -2.56 -10.10
C GLN A 17 5.97 -1.38 -10.99
N ASN A 18 5.11 -0.49 -10.48
CA ASN A 18 4.67 0.69 -11.19
C ASN A 18 4.53 1.89 -10.25
N ALA A 19 5.60 2.66 -10.07
CA ALA A 19 5.60 3.82 -9.17
C ALA A 19 4.67 4.97 -9.61
N ARG A 20 4.15 4.93 -10.85
CA ARG A 20 3.18 5.90 -11.38
C ARG A 20 1.72 5.48 -11.17
N ILE A 21 1.47 4.28 -10.62
CA ILE A 21 0.12 3.81 -10.34
C ILE A 21 -0.57 4.72 -9.32
N SER A 22 -1.85 5.00 -9.53
CA SER A 22 -2.62 5.79 -8.57
C SER A 22 -3.03 4.95 -7.36
N PHE A 23 -3.11 5.55 -6.16
CA PHE A 23 -3.64 4.84 -4.97
C PHE A 23 -5.08 4.33 -5.15
N LYS A 24 -5.83 4.92 -6.09
CA LYS A 24 -7.17 4.42 -6.45
C LYS A 24 -7.06 3.06 -7.13
N GLU A 25 -6.14 2.90 -8.08
CA GLU A 25 -5.93 1.63 -8.79
C GLU A 25 -5.33 0.56 -7.88
N VAL A 26 -4.37 0.92 -7.02
CA VAL A 26 -3.84 0.00 -6.01
C VAL A 26 -4.95 -0.51 -5.09
N ALA A 27 -5.86 0.38 -4.68
CA ALA A 27 -6.99 0.00 -3.83
C ALA A 27 -7.94 -0.98 -4.53
N ILE A 28 -8.17 -0.80 -5.84
CA ILE A 28 -8.97 -1.73 -6.66
C ILE A 28 -8.29 -3.09 -6.76
N GLU A 29 -6.98 -3.14 -7.06
CA GLU A 29 -6.24 -4.41 -7.13
C GLU A 29 -6.15 -5.14 -5.78
N CYS A 30 -6.01 -4.39 -4.69
CA CYS A 30 -5.97 -4.94 -3.35
C CYS A 30 -7.35 -5.27 -2.77
N GLY A 31 -8.44 -4.88 -3.43
CA GLY A 31 -9.82 -5.09 -2.92
C GLY A 31 -10.14 -4.31 -1.65
N VAL A 32 -9.52 -3.14 -1.46
CA VAL A 32 -9.68 -2.30 -0.27
C VAL A 32 -10.09 -0.88 -0.62
N SER A 33 -10.37 -0.06 0.39
CA SER A 33 -10.67 1.36 0.16
C SER A 33 -9.39 2.15 -0.12
N ARG A 34 -9.51 3.25 -0.88
CA ARG A 34 -8.40 4.20 -1.11
C ARG A 34 -7.82 4.73 0.21
N ALA A 35 -8.67 4.98 1.20
CA ALA A 35 -8.24 5.44 2.52
C ALA A 35 -7.38 4.39 3.23
N ALA A 36 -7.72 3.10 3.12
CA ALA A 36 -6.93 2.01 3.68
C ALA A 36 -5.52 1.94 3.07
N VAL A 37 -5.40 2.04 1.74
CA VAL A 37 -4.08 2.10 1.08
C VAL A 37 -3.28 3.31 1.54
N HIS A 38 -3.91 4.48 1.61
CA HIS A 38 -3.22 5.70 2.04
C HIS A 38 -2.67 5.60 3.48
N GLN A 39 -3.49 5.12 4.42
CA GLN A 39 -3.08 4.89 5.81
C GLN A 39 -1.93 3.89 5.92
N ARG A 40 -1.98 2.80 5.14
CA ARG A 40 -0.93 1.77 5.13
C ARG A 40 0.38 2.27 4.54
N VAL A 41 0.33 2.97 3.41
CA VAL A 41 1.53 3.58 2.80
C VAL A 41 2.15 4.59 3.76
N GLN A 42 1.35 5.45 4.39
CA GLN A 42 1.86 6.41 5.37
C GLN A 42 2.55 5.71 6.54
N LYS A 43 1.90 4.68 7.11
CA LYS A 43 2.48 3.86 8.17
C LYS A 43 3.82 3.24 7.76
N LEU A 44 3.93 2.70 6.55
CA LEU A 44 5.17 2.10 6.04
C LEU A 44 6.29 3.13 5.86
N ILE A 45 5.95 4.38 5.51
CA ILE A 45 6.90 5.49 5.44
C ILE A 45 7.36 5.88 6.85
N ASP A 46 6.44 6.00 7.80
CA ASP A 46 6.75 6.38 9.19
C ASP A 46 7.58 5.33 9.94
N MET A 47 7.55 4.07 9.48
CA MET A 47 8.34 2.96 10.01
C MET A 47 9.78 2.90 9.49
N GLY A 48 10.12 3.65 8.43
CA GLY A 48 11.46 3.71 7.83
C GLY A 48 12.34 4.78 8.45
#